data_AF-A0A5B7RC41-F1
#
_entry.id   AF-A0A5B7RC41-F1
#
_cell.length_a   1.000
_cell.length_b   1.000
_cell.length_c   1.000
_cell.angle_alpha   90.00
_cell.angle_beta   90.00
_cell.angle_gamma   90.00
#
_symmetry.space_group_name_H-M   'P 1'
#
loop_
_entity.id
_entity.type
_entity.pdbx_description
1 polymer ?
#
loop_
_entity_poly.entity_id
_entity_poly.type
_entity_poly.pdbx_seq_one_letter_code
_entity_poly.pdbx_strand_id
1 'polypeptide(L)'
;MVASRSARERKAKVEAGPLATVRIELGADEQFVYKIGCTTCVAKGGRAWSAYRPGDDNGYMAAMDRWIFHLTERHRDADAPCLAYRAAAEQRLHERRGDADPAG
;
A
#
# COMPACT_ATOMS: atom_id res chain seq x y z
N MET A 1 7.71 -22.93 6.55
CA MET A 1 8.52 -22.29 5.49
C MET A 1 8.00 -20.88 5.29
N VAL A 2 8.80 -19.85 5.58
CA VAL A 2 8.39 -18.44 5.37
C VAL A 2 8.53 -18.12 3.88
N ALA A 3 7.49 -17.56 3.26
CA ALA A 3 7.52 -17.24 1.82
C ALA A 3 8.67 -16.27 1.50
N SER A 4 9.43 -16.57 0.45
CA SER A 4 10.54 -15.74 -0.02
C SER A 4 10.06 -14.34 -0.44
N ARG A 5 10.97 -13.35 -0.41
CA ARG A 5 10.71 -11.98 -0.87
C ARG A 5 10.00 -11.95 -2.23
N SER A 6 10.50 -12.70 -3.21
CA SER A 6 9.93 -12.75 -4.55
C SER A 6 8.51 -13.34 -4.57
N ALA A 7 8.21 -14.30 -3.70
CA ALA A 7 6.85 -14.85 -3.60
C ALA A 7 5.87 -13.82 -3.03
N ARG A 8 6.29 -13.06 -2.01
CA ARG A 8 5.51 -11.98 -1.42
C ARG A 8 5.27 -10.82 -2.40
N GLU A 9 6.31 -10.41 -3.14
CA GLU A 9 6.20 -9.39 -4.19
C GLU A 9 5.19 -9.78 -5.27
N ARG A 10 5.27 -11.03 -5.76
CA ARG A 10 4.33 -11.53 -6.78
C ARG A 10 2.90 -11.52 -6.26
N LYS A 11 2.66 -12.01 -5.04
CA LYS A 11 1.32 -12.02 -4.43
C LYS A 11 0.77 -10.60 -4.31
N ALA A 12 1.55 -9.69 -3.75
CA ALA A 12 1.16 -8.30 -3.58
C ALA A 12 0.90 -7.60 -4.92
N LYS A 13 1.68 -7.92 -5.97
CA LYS A 13 1.44 -7.40 -7.33
C LYS A 13 0.12 -7.90 -7.93
N VAL A 14 -0.20 -9.18 -7.73
CA VAL A 14 -1.50 -9.74 -8.17
C VAL A 14 -2.64 -9.03 -7.45
N GLU A 15 -2.52 -8.84 -6.13
CA GLU A 15 -3.54 -8.16 -5.34
C GLU A 15 -3.70 -6.69 -5.75
N ALA A 16 -2.60 -5.96 -5.97
CA ALA A 16 -2.61 -4.54 -6.29
C ALA A 16 -3.11 -4.21 -7.71
N GLY A 17 -3.14 -5.20 -8.61
CA GLY A 17 -3.67 -5.06 -9.96
C GLY A 17 -2.69 -4.48 -10.98
N PRO A 18 -3.13 -4.30 -12.23
CA PRO A 18 -2.25 -4.05 -13.38
C PRO A 18 -1.57 -2.68 -13.38
N LEU A 19 -2.18 -1.68 -12.71
CA LEU A 19 -1.62 -0.34 -12.61
C LEU A 19 -0.51 -0.23 -11.55
N ALA A 20 -0.29 -1.27 -10.75
CA ALA A 20 0.65 -1.28 -9.65
C ALA A 20 2.04 -1.79 -10.03
N THR A 21 3.08 -1.12 -9.53
CA THR A 21 4.41 -1.68 -9.37
C THR A 21 4.63 -2.04 -7.91
N VAL A 22 4.95 -3.29 -7.59
CA VAL A 22 5.27 -3.69 -6.21
C VAL A 22 6.72 -4.11 -6.12
N ARG A 23 7.43 -3.57 -5.12
CA ARG A 23 8.77 -3.98 -4.73
C ARG A 23 8.79 -4.16 -3.22
N ILE A 24 9.49 -5.18 -2.76
CA ILE A 24 9.91 -5.29 -1.37
C ILE A 24 11.36 -4.85 -1.32
N GLU A 25 11.75 -4.05 -0.35
CA GLU A 25 13.14 -3.65 -0.11
C GLU A 25 13.54 -4.09 1.31
N LEU A 26 14.84 -4.07 1.62
CA LEU A 26 15.30 -4.26 3.00
C LEU A 26 15.42 -2.88 3.63
N GLY A 27 14.65 -2.63 4.68
CA GLY A 27 14.67 -1.38 5.44
C GLY A 27 15.90 -1.27 6.34
N ALA A 28 16.05 -0.10 7.00
CA ALA A 28 17.17 0.17 7.90
C ALA A 28 17.25 -0.81 9.08
N ASP A 29 16.10 -1.32 9.54
CA ASP A 29 16.01 -2.25 10.65
C ASP A 29 16.11 -3.72 10.20
N GLU A 30 16.65 -3.97 9.00
CA GLU A 30 16.74 -5.31 8.37
C GLU A 30 15.37 -6.01 8.19
N GLN A 31 14.29 -5.23 8.19
CA GLN A 31 12.94 -5.70 7.93
C GLN A 31 12.56 -5.53 6.47
N PHE A 32 11.74 -6.43 5.94
CA PHE A 32 11.19 -6.25 4.61
C PHE A 32 10.23 -5.07 4.61
N VAL A 33 10.32 -4.19 3.62
CA VAL A 33 9.41 -3.04 3.48
C VAL A 33 8.76 -3.04 2.12
N TYR A 34 7.44 -2.84 2.08
CA TYR A 34 6.69 -2.81 0.83
C TYR A 34 6.63 -1.41 0.24
N LYS A 35 6.87 -1.34 -1.07
CA LYS A 35 6.70 -0.15 -1.88
C LYS A 35 5.76 -0.46 -3.02
N ILE A 36 4.61 0.22 -3.03
CA ILE A 36 3.59 0.10 -4.08
C ILE A 36 3.57 1.41 -4.86
N GLY A 37 3.74 1.33 -6.18
CA GLY A 37 3.80 2.47 -7.09
C GLY A 37 2.70 2.44 -8.13
N CYS A 38 2.33 3.61 -8.62
CA CYS A 38 1.41 3.76 -9.75
C CYS A 38 2.23 3.87 -11.05
N THR A 39 1.86 3.08 -12.06
CA THR A 39 2.50 3.15 -13.39
C THR A 39 2.09 4.40 -14.19
N THR A 40 0.98 5.02 -13.84
CA THR A 40 0.35 6.12 -14.59
C THR A 40 0.45 7.47 -13.89
N CYS A 41 0.32 7.49 -12.56
CA CYS A 41 0.34 8.76 -11.81
C CYS A 41 1.76 9.20 -11.45
N VAL A 42 2.00 10.50 -11.60
CA VAL A 42 3.19 11.18 -11.09
C VAL A 42 2.84 11.97 -9.82
N ALA A 43 3.75 11.91 -8.85
CA ALA A 43 3.73 12.73 -7.65
C ALA A 43 4.49 14.06 -7.88
N LYS A 44 4.47 14.93 -6.86
CA LYS A 44 5.17 16.22 -6.88
C LYS A 44 6.66 16.02 -7.18
N GLY A 45 7.21 16.84 -8.07
CA GLY A 45 8.61 16.75 -8.49
C GLY A 45 8.88 15.75 -9.61
N GLY A 46 7.84 15.32 -10.35
CA GLY A 46 7.98 14.50 -11.57
C GLY A 46 8.31 13.02 -11.34
N ARG A 47 8.34 12.58 -10.08
CA ARG A 47 8.58 11.17 -9.73
C ARG A 47 7.27 10.38 -9.84
N ALA A 48 7.34 9.11 -10.24
CA ALA A 48 6.19 8.22 -10.19
C ALA A 48 5.61 8.18 -8.77
N TRP A 49 4.28 8.16 -8.67
CA TRP A 49 3.60 8.07 -7.39
C TRP A 49 3.93 6.72 -6.73
N SER A 50 4.24 6.74 -5.43
CA SER A 50 4.40 5.52 -4.65
C SER A 50 4.00 5.70 -3.19
N ALA A 51 3.46 4.63 -2.61
CA ALA A 51 3.24 4.45 -1.18
C ALA A 51 4.39 3.63 -0.57
N TYR A 52 5.06 4.24 0.41
CA TYR A 52 6.05 3.61 1.28
C TYR A 52 5.74 4.05 2.71
N ARG A 53 5.65 3.08 3.64
CA ARG A 53 5.49 3.34 5.07
C ARG A 53 6.27 2.29 5.87
N PRO A 54 7.23 2.68 6.72
CA PRO A 54 7.74 1.78 7.76
C PRO A 54 6.63 1.57 8.82
N GLY A 55 6.53 0.37 9.40
CA GLY A 55 5.55 0.04 10.44
C GLY A 55 5.50 -1.45 10.78
N ASP A 56 4.72 -1.78 11.82
CA ASP A 56 4.76 -3.07 12.54
C ASP A 56 4.48 -4.32 11.68
N ASP A 57 3.72 -4.21 10.58
CA ASP A 57 3.50 -5.30 9.62
C ASP A 57 4.35 -5.14 8.35
N ASN A 58 5.66 -4.85 8.49
CA ASN A 58 6.56 -4.65 7.35
C ASN A 58 6.10 -3.54 6.39
N GLY A 59 5.19 -2.66 6.85
CA GLY A 59 4.54 -1.64 6.05
C GLY A 59 3.51 -2.12 5.02
N TYR A 60 3.21 -3.43 4.90
CA TYR A 60 2.35 -3.95 3.84
C TYR A 60 0.95 -3.35 3.87
N MET A 61 0.25 -3.52 4.98
CA MET A 61 -1.12 -3.02 5.13
C MET A 61 -1.20 -1.51 4.92
N ALA A 62 -0.26 -0.74 5.49
CA ALA A 62 -0.24 0.71 5.34
C ALA A 62 0.04 1.16 3.89
N ALA A 63 0.93 0.46 3.19
CA ALA A 63 1.19 0.71 1.77
C ALA A 63 -0.01 0.34 0.89
N MET A 64 -0.65 -0.81 1.19
CA MET A 64 -1.81 -1.29 0.45
C MET A 64 -3.05 -0.40 0.67
N ASP A 65 -3.33 0.05 1.90
CA ASP A 65 -4.41 1.01 2.19
C ASP A 65 -4.25 2.28 1.35
N ARG A 66 -3.03 2.82 1.33
CA ARG A 66 -2.73 4.04 0.56
C ARG A 66 -2.85 3.80 -0.94
N TRP A 67 -2.51 2.61 -1.42
CA TRP A 67 -2.73 2.21 -2.81
C TRP A 67 -4.21 2.10 -3.15
N ILE A 68 -5.02 1.44 -2.31
CA ILE A 68 -6.47 1.32 -2.48
C ILE A 68 -7.10 2.72 -2.60
N PHE A 69 -6.77 3.64 -1.69
CA PHE A 69 -7.29 5.00 -1.76
C PHE A 69 -6.87 5.72 -3.04
N HIS A 70 -5.59 5.61 -3.43
CA HIS A 70 -5.11 6.19 -4.68
C HIS A 70 -5.86 5.64 -5.90
N LEU A 71 -6.07 4.33 -5.96
CA LEU A 71 -6.80 3.67 -7.05
C LEU A 71 -8.24 4.18 -7.10
N THR A 72 -8.94 4.22 -5.96
CA THR A 72 -10.32 4.73 -5.91
C THR A 72 -10.46 6.20 -6.25
N GLU A 73 -9.46 7.03 -5.95
CA GLU A 73 -9.51 8.48 -6.22
C GLU A 73 -9.11 8.82 -7.66
N ARG A 74 -8.07 8.17 -8.18
CA ARG A 74 -7.40 8.53 -9.46
C ARG A 74 -7.73 7.59 -10.62
N HIS A 75 -8.18 6.38 -10.32
CA HIS A 75 -8.42 5.31 -11.29
C HIS A 75 -9.75 4.60 -10.99
N ARG A 76 -10.85 5.35 -10.98
CA ARG A 76 -12.19 4.85 -10.59
C ARG A 76 -12.66 3.65 -11.43
N ASP A 77 -12.20 3.56 -12.67
CA ASP A 77 -12.57 2.50 -13.61
C ASP A 77 -11.60 1.31 -13.57
N ALA A 78 -10.53 1.38 -12.78
CA ALA A 78 -9.59 0.29 -12.66
C ALA A 78 -10.11 -0.77 -11.69
N ASP A 79 -10.01 -2.03 -12.11
CA ASP A 79 -10.29 -3.19 -11.26
C ASP A 79 -9.00 -3.77 -10.69
N ALA A 80 -9.05 -4.17 -9.42
CA ALA A 80 -7.94 -4.80 -8.72
C ALA A 80 -8.47 -5.61 -7.53
N PRO A 81 -7.93 -6.82 -7.26
CA PRO A 81 -8.37 -7.63 -6.13
C PRO A 81 -8.30 -6.91 -4.77
N CYS A 82 -7.35 -5.99 -4.59
CA CYS A 82 -7.20 -5.22 -3.36
C CYS A 82 -8.41 -4.32 -3.04
N LEU A 83 -9.25 -3.98 -4.02
CA LEU A 83 -10.46 -3.17 -3.79
C LEU A 83 -11.48 -3.87 -2.88
N ALA A 84 -11.44 -5.20 -2.78
CA ALA A 84 -12.24 -5.96 -1.82
C ALA A 84 -11.94 -5.56 -0.36
N TYR A 85 -10.74 -5.02 -0.08
CA TYR A 85 -10.31 -4.60 1.24
C TYR A 85 -10.55 -3.12 1.54
N ARG A 86 -11.25 -2.40 0.65
CA ARG A 86 -11.51 -0.95 0.78
C ARG A 86 -12.18 -0.59 2.11
N ALA A 87 -13.25 -1.28 2.48
CA ALA A 87 -13.96 -0.99 3.73
C ALA A 87 -13.04 -1.18 4.96
N ALA A 88 -12.21 -2.22 4.95
CA ALA A 88 -11.24 -2.45 6.02
C ALA A 88 -10.13 -1.38 6.05
N ALA A 89 -9.71 -0.87 4.89
CA ALA A 89 -8.76 0.24 4.80
C ALA A 89 -9.37 1.55 5.34
N GLU A 90 -10.64 1.82 5.02
CA GLU A 90 -11.41 2.97 5.54
C GLU A 90 -11.53 2.88 7.07
N GLN A 91 -11.87 1.69 7.60
CA GLN A 91 -11.93 1.46 9.04
C GLN A 91 -10.59 1.75 9.73
N ARG A 92 -9.48 1.19 9.24
CA ARG A 92 -8.14 1.46 9.80
C ARG A 92 -7.75 2.93 9.73
N LEU A 93 -8.19 3.65 8.70
CA LEU A 93 -7.97 5.09 8.62
C LEU A 93 -8.77 5.84 9.67
N HIS A 94 -10.01 5.42 9.94
CA HIS A 94 -10.84 6.00 10.99
C HIS A 94 -10.25 5.73 12.38
N GLU A 95 -9.86 4.48 12.68
CA GLU A 95 -9.22 4.10 13.94
C GLU A 95 -7.96 4.94 14.20
N ARG A 96 -7.05 5.03 13.22
CA ARG A 96 -5.85 5.88 13.34
C ARG A 96 -6.13 7.37 13.55
N ARG A 97 -7.28 7.86 13.07
CA ARG A 97 -7.68 9.27 13.27
C ARG A 97 -8.33 9.47 14.64
N GLY A 98 -9.10 8.50 15.12
CA GLY A 98 -9.70 8.51 16.46
C GLY A 98 -8.63 8.41 17.55
N ASP A 99 -7.63 7.52 17.38
CA ASP A 99 -6.50 7.39 18.32
C ASP A 99 -5.59 8.64 18.34
N ALA A 100 -5.61 9.45 17.28
CA ALA A 100 -4.86 10.69 17.19
C ALA A 100 -5.59 11.92 17.78
N ASP A 101 -6.82 11.74 18.28
CA ASP A 101 -7.61 12.78 18.94
C ASP A 101 -7.63 12.53 20.47
N PRO A 102 -6.66 13.07 21.25
CA PRO A 102 -6.66 12.97 22.70
C PRO A 102 -7.61 14.00 23.32
N ALA A 103 -8.87 14.05 22.87
CA ALA A 103 -9.92 14.87 23.46
C ALA A 103 -10.92 13.97 24.20
N GLY A 104 -10.51 13.58 25.41
CA GLY A 104 -11.35 13.10 26.50
C GLY A 104 -10.78 13.62 27.80
#